data_AF-A0A3B3U1F9-F1
#
_entry.id   AF-A0A3B3U1F9-F1
#
_cell.length_a   1.000
_cell.length_b   1.000
_cell.length_c   1.000
_cell.angle_alpha   90.00
_cell.angle_beta   90.00
_cell.angle_gamma   90.00
#
_symmetry.space_group_name_H-M   'P 1'
#
loop_
_entity.id
_entity.type
_entity.pdbx_description
1 polymer ?
#
loop_
_entity_poly.entity_id
_entity_poly.type
_entity_poly.pdbx_seq_one_letter_code
_entity_poly.pdbx_strand_id
1 'polypeptide(L)' 'MTTVELCVCKKLECPSLVAPVCGSDTSTYSNECELEKAQCNTQRRIKVQRKGPCCKYSLTCDHKTSCLWKLIMCELSHTE' A
#
# COMPACT_ATOMS: atom_id res chain seq x y z
N MET A 1 34.72 4.21 -15.32
CA MET A 1 33.57 3.40 -15.79
C MET A 1 32.57 3.34 -14.64
N THR A 2 31.52 4.14 -14.69
CA THR A 2 30.43 4.07 -13.71
C THR A 2 29.48 2.95 -14.12
N THR A 3 29.43 1.87 -13.35
CA THR A 3 28.40 0.84 -13.50
C THR A 3 27.07 1.44 -13.07
N VAL A 4 26.12 1.57 -13.99
CA VAL A 4 24.74 1.94 -13.66
C VAL A 4 24.01 0.67 -13.21
N GLU A 5 23.71 0.59 -11.92
CA GLU A 5 22.78 -0.43 -11.41
C GLU A 5 21.37 -0.02 -11.79
N LEU A 6 20.86 -0.61 -12.87
CA LEU A 6 19.51 -0.40 -13.35
C LEU A 6 18.58 -1.38 -12.63
N CYS A 7 17.62 -0.88 -11.85
CA CYS A 7 16.53 -1.70 -11.33
C CYS A 7 15.61 -2.09 -12.50
N VAL A 8 15.79 -3.31 -13.02
CA VAL A 8 14.96 -3.83 -14.10
C VAL A 8 13.80 -4.63 -13.54
N CYS A 9 12.60 -4.30 -14.01
CA CYS A 9 11.40 -5.03 -13.65
C CYS A 9 11.22 -6.24 -14.53
N LYS A 10 11.40 -7.41 -13.93
CA LYS A 10 10.93 -8.64 -14.54
C LYS A 10 9.41 -8.60 -14.57
N LYS A 11 8.81 -9.07 -15.67
CA LYS A 11 7.36 -9.30 -15.71
C LYS A 11 6.99 -10.24 -14.57
N LEU A 12 6.24 -9.73 -13.60
CA LEU A 12 5.63 -10.49 -12.52
C LEU A 12 4.23 -10.90 -12.95
N GLU A 13 3.97 -12.21 -12.92
CA GLU A 13 2.64 -12.79 -13.04
C GLU A 13 2.05 -12.91 -11.64
N CYS A 14 1.03 -12.11 -11.35
CA CYS A 14 0.37 -12.12 -10.06
C CYS A 14 -0.88 -13.00 -10.10
N PRO A 15 -1.17 -13.73 -9.01
CA PRO A 15 -2.42 -14.47 -8.91
C PRO A 15 -3.60 -13.51 -8.88
N SER A 16 -4.75 -13.92 -9.42
CA SER A 16 -6.01 -13.18 -9.37
C SER A 16 -6.68 -13.17 -7.98
N LEU A 17 -5.90 -13.43 -6.92
CA LEU A 17 -6.38 -13.41 -5.54
C LEU A 17 -6.62 -11.95 -5.11
N VAL A 18 -7.83 -11.68 -4.63
CA VAL A 18 -8.20 -10.37 -4.09
C VAL A 18 -7.92 -10.35 -2.60
N ALA A 19 -6.82 -9.70 -2.22
CA ALA A 19 -6.37 -9.53 -0.84
C ALA A 19 -5.82 -8.10 -0.68
N PRO A 20 -6.70 -7.08 -0.64
CA PRO A 20 -6.30 -5.70 -0.82
C PRO A 20 -5.29 -5.24 0.24
N VAL A 21 -4.33 -4.40 -0.16
CA VAL A 21 -3.35 -3.80 0.75
C VAL A 21 -3.22 -2.31 0.50
N CYS A 22 -2.96 -1.56 1.57
CA CYS A 22 -2.68 -0.14 1.51
C CYS A 22 -1.17 0.08 1.44
N GLY A 23 -0.71 0.71 0.36
CA GLY A 23 0.68 1.11 0.18
C GLY A 23 1.02 2.37 0.96
N SER A 24 2.30 2.56 1.24
CA SER A 24 2.86 3.77 1.87
C SER A 24 2.68 5.04 1.03
N ASP A 25 2.29 4.88 -0.24
CA ASP A 25 1.94 5.94 -1.18
C ASP A 25 0.45 6.31 -1.14
N THR A 26 -0.31 5.78 -0.16
CA THR A 26 -1.77 5.96 0.01
C THR A 26 -2.62 5.33 -1.09
N SER A 27 -2.02 4.46 -1.92
CA SER A 27 -2.72 3.70 -2.95
C SER A 27 -3.15 2.33 -2.45
N THR A 28 -4.36 1.91 -2.80
CA THR A 28 -4.82 0.54 -2.58
C THR A 28 -4.39 -0.36 -3.74
N TYR A 29 -3.76 -1.49 -3.43
CA TYR A 29 -3.41 -2.53 -4.39
C TYR A 29 -4.27 -3.76 -4.17
N SER A 30 -4.59 -4.49 -5.24
CA SER A 30 -5.46 -5.68 -5.20
C SER A 30 -4.89 -6.81 -4.34
N ASN A 31 -3.56 -6.91 -4.28
CA ASN A 31 -2.80 -7.82 -3.42
C ASN A 31 -1.33 -7.34 -3.30
N GLU A 32 -0.55 -8.01 -2.46
CA GLU A 32 0.87 -7.70 -2.25
C GLU A 32 1.72 -7.87 -3.53
N CYS A 33 1.41 -8.85 -4.38
CA CYS A 33 2.12 -9.04 -5.65
C CYS A 33 1.92 -7.86 -6.61
N GLU A 34 0.69 -7.36 -6.72
CA GLU A 34 0.38 -6.19 -7.55
C GLU A 34 1.04 -4.92 -6.99
N LEU A 35 1.21 -4.81 -5.66
CA LEU A 35 1.99 -3.73 -5.05
C LEU A 35 3.47 -3.83 -5.45
N GLU A 36 4.09 -5.00 -5.37
CA GLU A 36 5.50 -5.20 -5.76
C GLU A 36 5.73 -4.89 -7.25
N LYS A 37 4.82 -5.36 -8.10
CA LYS A 37 4.82 -5.06 -9.53
C LYS A 37 4.70 -3.57 -9.79
N ALA A 38 3.82 -2.86 -9.08
CA ALA A 38 3.68 -1.42 -9.18
C ALA A 38 4.92 -0.67 -8.66
N GLN A 39 5.49 -1.08 -7.52
CA GLN A 39 6.76 -0.57 -6.99
C GLN A 39 7.86 -0.64 -8.05
N CYS A 40 7.96 -1.78 -8.73
CA CYS A 40 8.94 -1.94 -9.77
C CYS A 40 8.63 -1.03 -10.97
N ASN A 41 7.43 -1.10 -11.54
CA ASN A 41 7.05 -0.35 -12.74
C ASN A 41 7.15 1.17 -12.57
N THR A 42 6.88 1.66 -11.37
CA THR A 42 6.98 3.10 -11.05
C THR A 42 8.36 3.51 -10.56
N GLN A 43 9.27 2.54 -10.39
CA GLN A 43 10.59 2.73 -9.78
C GLN A 43 10.53 3.47 -8.44
N ARG A 44 9.49 3.19 -7.64
CA ARG A 44 9.27 3.77 -6.32
C ARG A 44 9.24 2.69 -5.27
N ARG A 45 9.87 2.95 -4.13
CA ARG A 45 9.82 2.06 -2.98
C ARG A 45 8.49 2.23 -2.25
N ILE A 46 7.54 1.33 -2.49
CA ILE A 46 6.21 1.33 -1.87
C ILE A 46 6.19 0.19 -0.86
N LYS A 47 5.96 0.51 0.41
CA LYS A 47 5.85 -0.51 1.46
C LYS A 47 4.37 -0.78 1.74
N VAL A 48 4.03 -2.02 2.09
CA VAL A 48 2.72 -2.31 2.68
C VAL A 48 2.64 -1.58 4.02
N GLN A 49 1.65 -0.72 4.16
CA GLN A 49 1.37 -0.01 5.40
C GLN A 49 0.30 -0.72 6.22
N ARG A 50 -0.69 -1.31 5.56
CA ARG A 50 -1.74 -2.10 6.20
C ARG A 50 -2.32 -3.14 5.26
N LYS A 51 -2.77 -4.26 5.81
CA LYS A 51 -3.69 -5.18 5.15
C LYS A 51 -5.09 -4.55 5.06
N GLY A 52 -5.76 -4.75 3.93
CA GLY A 52 -7.00 -4.05 3.59
C GLY A 52 -6.77 -2.82 2.73
N PRO A 53 -7.85 -2.26 2.15
CA PRO A 53 -7.76 -1.07 1.31
C PRO A 53 -7.33 0.16 2.11
N CYS A 54 -6.67 1.12 1.45
CA CYS A 54 -6.48 2.44 2.02
C CYS A 54 -7.84 3.11 2.27
N CYS A 55 -7.91 3.85 3.38
CA CYS A 55 -9.06 4.67 3.71
C CYS A 55 -9.16 5.80 2.68
N LYS A 56 -10.02 5.65 1.67
CA LYS A 56 -10.49 6.79 0.88
C LYS A 56 -11.53 7.52 1.74
N TYR A 57 -11.65 8.83 1.55
CA TYR A 57 -12.50 9.79 2.26
C TYR A 57 -14.02 9.47 2.33
N SER A 58 -14.44 8.23 2.07
CA SER A 58 -15.81 7.74 2.22
C SER A 58 -15.92 6.82 3.46
N LEU A 59 -15.80 7.46 4.62
CA LEU A 59 -16.61 7.32 5.84
C LEU A 59 -17.29 5.99 6.24
N THR A 60 -16.73 4.81 5.97
CA THR A 60 -17.19 3.59 6.65
C THR A 60 -16.01 2.70 7.08
N CYS A 61 -15.32 3.12 8.13
CA CYS A 61 -14.65 2.15 9.00
C CYS A 61 -15.75 1.58 9.90
N ASP A 62 -16.05 0.29 9.74
CA ASP A 62 -17.15 -0.42 10.42
C ASP A 62 -17.11 -0.28 11.96
N HIS A 63 -15.97 0.15 12.53
CA HIS A 63 -15.87 0.58 13.93
C HIS A 63 -15.10 1.91 14.12
N LYS A 64 -15.80 3.03 13.92
CA LYS A 64 -15.52 4.36 14.52
C LYS A 64 -14.03 4.74 14.64
N THR A 65 -13.38 5.14 13.55
CA THR A 65 -12.08 5.83 13.65
C THR A 65 -11.95 6.91 12.59
N SER A 66 -11.65 8.13 13.02
CA SER A 66 -11.41 9.30 12.18
C SER A 66 -9.97 9.28 11.66
N CYS A 67 -9.81 9.14 10.34
CA CYS A 67 -8.49 9.25 9.71
C CYS A 67 -8.08 10.74 9.65
N LEU A 68 -7.11 11.16 10.47
CA LEU A 68 -6.52 12.50 10.36
C LEU A 68 -5.28 12.47 9.46
N TRP A 69 -5.19 13.47 8.59
CA TRP A 69 -4.35 13.54 7.39
C TRP A 69 -2.82 13.55 7.61
N LYS A 70 -2.33 13.22 8.80
CA LYS A 70 -0.88 13.24 9.10
C LYS A 70 -0.28 11.95 9.62
N LEU A 71 -1.06 10.94 9.98
CA LEU A 71 -0.49 9.64 10.32
C LEU A 71 -1.45 8.56 9.83
N ILE A 72 -0.95 7.74 8.92
CA ILE A 72 -1.63 6.57 8.37
C ILE A 72 -1.59 5.46 9.42
N MET A 73 -2.21 5.74 10.56
CA MET A 73 -2.46 4.80 11.63
C MET A 73 -3.95 4.93 11.94
N CYS A 74 -4.66 3.79 11.92
CA CYS A 74 -5.75 3.65 12.87
C CYS A 74 -5.05 3.47 14.20
N GLU A 75 -4.63 4.56 14.85
CA GLU A 75 -4.47 4.46 16.29
C GLU A 75 -5.89 4.22 16.80
N LEU A 76 -6.12 3.00 17.29
CA LEU A 76 -7.05 2.80 18.37
C LEU A 76 -6.65 3.85 19.40
N SER A 77 -7.41 4.95 19.47
CA SER A 77 -7.22 5.93 20.53
C SER A 77 -7.29 5.15 21.82
N HIS A 78 -6.16 5.18 22.54
CA HIS A 78 -5.93 4.64 23.86
C HIS A 78 -7.22 4.54 24.67
N THR A 79 -7.44 3.34 25.20
CA THR A 79 -8.05 3.14 26.51
C THR A 79 -7.52 4.19 27.49
N GLU A 80 -8.43 5.02 28.00
CA GLU A 80 -8.63 5.22 29.44
C GLU A 80 -10.13 5.08 29.74
#